data_AF-A0A3D2QMS9-F1
#
_entry.id   AF-A0A3D2QMS9-F1
#
_cell.length_a   1.000
_cell.length_b   1.000
_cell.length_c   1.000
_cell.angle_alpha   90.00
_cell.angle_beta   90.00
_cell.angle_gamma   90.00
#
_symmetry.space_group_name_H-M   'P 1'
#
loop_
_entity.id
_entity.type
_entity.pdbx_description
1 polymer ?
#
loop_
_entity_poly.entity_id
_entity_poly.type
_entity_poly.pdbx_seq_one_letter_code
_entity_poly.pdbx_strand_id
1 'polypeptide(L)'
;LCTLNGIPGVIQEGIGDQATEIIDWVEDDDDVIQIALRRLRIAVATTASWKLMELHENEESVVRYIKETGFAINPYVDGRISQAKHIYRGPFNASYYYGNQAVRAKRLATPKEKYAEFITYLYGRMHSLEGF
;
A
#
# COMPACT_ATOMS: atom_id res chain seq x y z
N LEU A 1 5.87 12.72 12.75
CA LEU A 1 4.59 12.27 12.16
C LEU A 1 4.10 13.37 11.25
N CYS A 2 3.90 13.08 9.96
CA CYS A 2 3.44 13.98 8.91
C CYS A 2 1.98 14.43 9.12
N THR A 3 1.64 14.93 10.30
CA THR A 3 0.27 15.31 10.68
C THR A 3 -0.01 16.81 10.50
N LEU A 4 0.87 17.60 9.87
CA LEU A 4 0.58 19.02 9.68
C LEU A 4 0.08 19.42 8.29
N ASN A 5 -0.09 18.48 7.35
CA ASN A 5 -0.69 18.78 6.05
C ASN A 5 -1.62 17.68 5.59
N GLY A 6 -2.89 17.78 6.01
CA GLY A 6 -4.15 17.50 5.29
C GLY A 6 -4.31 16.29 4.38
N ILE A 7 -3.30 15.46 4.16
CA ILE A 7 -3.30 14.28 3.33
C ILE A 7 -3.35 13.11 4.29
N PRO A 8 -4.50 12.43 4.36
CA PRO A 8 -4.64 11.25 5.20
C PRO A 8 -3.51 10.26 4.88
N GLY A 9 -2.92 9.61 5.89
CA GLY A 9 -1.80 8.67 5.70
C GLY A 9 -2.08 7.61 4.64
N VAL A 10 -3.35 7.23 4.46
CA VAL A 10 -3.83 6.37 3.36
C VAL A 10 -3.44 6.88 1.96
N ILE A 11 -3.55 8.19 1.69
CA ILE A 11 -3.18 8.77 0.39
C ILE A 11 -1.66 8.85 0.25
N GLN A 12 -0.92 9.15 1.32
CA GLN A 12 0.54 9.18 1.30
C GLN A 12 1.13 7.81 0.92
N GLU A 13 0.65 6.74 1.55
CA GLU A 13 1.05 5.36 1.20
C GLU A 13 0.71 5.02 -0.26
N GLY A 14 -0.46 5.45 -0.73
CA GLY A 14 -0.89 5.25 -2.12
C GLY A 14 -0.03 5.98 -3.15
N ILE A 15 0.51 7.15 -2.84
CA ILE A 15 1.45 7.89 -3.70
C ILE A 15 2.76 7.10 -3.83
N GLY A 16 3.30 6.60 -2.72
CA GLY A 16 4.51 5.77 -2.73
C GLY A 16 4.35 4.49 -3.55
N ASP A 17 3.20 3.82 -3.41
CA ASP A 17 2.92 2.56 -4.13
C ASP A 17 2.81 2.70 -5.66
N GLN A 18 2.57 3.91 -6.16
CA GLN A 18 2.44 4.24 -7.59
C GLN A 18 3.69 4.89 -8.19
N ALA A 19 4.74 5.12 -7.40
CA ALA A 19 5.90 5.89 -7.82
C ALA A 19 6.62 5.29 -9.04
N THR A 20 6.84 3.97 -9.07
CA THR A 20 7.51 3.26 -10.18
C THR A 20 6.81 3.50 -11.52
N GLU A 21 5.47 3.42 -11.53
CA GLU A 21 4.68 3.67 -12.74
C GLU A 21 4.58 5.16 -13.11
N ILE A 22 4.78 6.06 -12.17
CA ILE A 22 4.74 7.51 -12.41
C ILE A 22 6.06 8.00 -13.04
N ILE A 23 7.19 7.43 -12.64
CA ILE A 23 8.53 7.80 -13.15
C ILE A 23 8.96 6.96 -14.37
N ASP A 24 8.07 6.11 -14.89
CA ASP A 24 8.29 5.25 -16.06
C ASP A 24 9.47 4.26 -15.89
N TRP A 25 9.65 3.74 -14.67
CA TRP A 25 10.65 2.71 -14.33
C TRP A 25 10.06 1.29 -14.40
N VAL A 26 9.20 1.03 -15.38
CA VAL A 26 8.71 -0.32 -15.68
C VAL A 26 9.28 -0.69 -17.05
N GLU A 27 10.39 -1.40 -17.05
CA GLU A 27 11.22 -1.61 -18.24
C GLU A 27 10.96 -2.98 -18.88
N ASP A 28 10.65 -3.99 -18.08
CA ASP A 28 10.50 -5.38 -18.54
C ASP A 28 9.35 -6.16 -17.85
N ASP A 29 9.22 -7.43 -18.22
CA ASP A 29 8.20 -8.33 -17.69
C ASP A 29 8.42 -8.66 -16.20
N ASP A 30 9.67 -8.64 -15.73
CA ASP A 30 9.99 -8.93 -14.33
C ASP A 30 9.45 -7.80 -13.44
N ASP A 31 9.59 -6.53 -13.86
CA ASP A 31 9.00 -5.38 -13.18
C ASP A 31 7.47 -5.50 -13.09
N VAL A 32 6.83 -5.89 -14.19
CA VAL A 32 5.36 -6.08 -14.25
C VAL A 32 4.92 -7.16 -13.26
N ILE A 33 5.66 -8.29 -13.20
CA ILE A 33 5.39 -9.38 -12.28
C ILE A 33 5.58 -8.93 -10.83
N GLN A 34 6.66 -8.21 -10.53
CA GLN A 34 6.93 -7.71 -9.17
C GLN A 34 5.86 -6.73 -8.70
N ILE A 35 5.40 -5.83 -9.57
CA ILE A 35 4.30 -4.90 -9.27
C ILE A 35 3.00 -5.67 -9.00
N ALA A 36 2.69 -6.69 -9.80
CA ALA A 36 1.51 -7.52 -9.60
C ALA A 36 1.58 -8.29 -8.26
N LEU A 37 2.72 -8.89 -7.95
CA LEU A 37 2.95 -9.62 -6.71
C LEU A 37 2.87 -8.71 -5.48
N ARG A 38 3.43 -7.49 -5.56
CA ARG A 38 3.32 -6.47 -4.49
C ARG A 38 1.86 -6.14 -4.22
N ARG A 39 1.07 -5.88 -5.26
CA ARG A 39 -0.36 -5.56 -5.14
C ARG A 39 -1.15 -6.71 -4.51
N LEU A 40 -0.90 -7.94 -4.95
CA LEU A 40 -1.49 -9.14 -4.35
C LEU A 40 -1.16 -9.24 -2.86
N ARG A 41 0.12 -9.08 -2.50
CA ARG A 41 0.59 -9.16 -1.11
C ARG A 41 -0.01 -8.09 -0.19
N ILE A 42 -0.28 -6.89 -0.70
CA ILE A 42 -0.97 -5.82 0.05
C ILE A 42 -2.43 -6.18 0.29
N ALA A 43 -3.13 -6.69 -0.74
CA ALA A 43 -4.51 -7.15 -0.61
C ALA A 43 -4.62 -8.30 0.40
N VAL A 44 -3.72 -9.29 0.30
CA VAL A 44 -3.62 -10.42 1.23
C VAL A 44 -3.34 -9.94 2.66
N ALA A 45 -2.40 -9.01 2.86
CA ALA A 45 -2.11 -8.47 4.19
C ALA A 45 -3.31 -7.73 4.80
N THR A 46 -4.07 -7.01 3.98
CA THR A 46 -5.31 -6.33 4.40
C THR A 46 -6.36 -7.34 4.87
N THR A 47 -6.62 -8.37 4.06
CA THR A 47 -7.55 -9.46 4.40
C THR A 47 -7.08 -10.24 5.62
N ALA A 48 -5.78 -10.52 5.75
CA ALA A 48 -5.22 -11.21 6.90
C ALA A 48 -5.44 -10.42 8.20
N SER A 49 -5.31 -9.10 8.15
CA SER A 49 -5.59 -8.23 9.28
C SER A 49 -7.04 -8.29 9.69
N TRP A 50 -7.97 -8.23 8.73
CA TRP A 50 -9.41 -8.39 8.97
C TRP A 50 -9.74 -9.76 9.58
N LYS A 51 -9.21 -10.84 9.01
CA LYS A 51 -9.39 -12.21 9.50
C LYS A 51 -8.96 -12.36 10.96
N LEU A 52 -7.81 -11.79 11.32
CA LEU A 52 -7.27 -11.91 12.67
C LEU A 52 -8.00 -11.01 13.68
N MET A 53 -8.32 -9.78 13.28
CA MET A 53 -8.83 -8.75 14.19
C MET A 53 -10.33 -8.79 14.38
N GLU A 54 -11.09 -8.94 13.29
CA GLU A 54 -12.55 -8.90 13.32
C GLU A 54 -13.14 -10.30 13.38
N LEU A 55 -12.68 -11.19 12.48
CA LEU A 55 -13.22 -12.55 12.42
C LEU A 55 -12.64 -13.47 13.50
N HIS A 56 -11.66 -12.98 14.25
CA HIS A 56 -10.96 -13.72 15.30
C HIS A 56 -10.48 -15.11 14.85
N GLU A 57 -10.09 -15.23 13.57
CA GLU A 57 -9.56 -16.48 13.03
C GLU A 57 -8.23 -16.83 13.72
N ASN A 58 -7.95 -18.14 13.80
CA ASN A 58 -6.71 -18.62 14.38
C ASN A 58 -5.47 -18.13 13.60
N GLU A 59 -4.43 -17.72 14.33
CA GLU A 59 -3.20 -17.15 13.75
C GLU A 59 -2.50 -18.09 12.75
N GLU A 60 -2.47 -19.41 13.00
CA GLU A 60 -1.85 -20.38 12.08
C GLU A 60 -2.60 -20.45 10.75
N SER A 61 -3.93 -20.32 10.78
CA SER A 61 -4.76 -20.21 9.57
C SER A 61 -4.41 -18.95 8.78
N VAL A 62 -4.27 -17.81 9.46
CA VAL A 62 -3.92 -16.53 8.83
C VAL A 62 -2.50 -16.57 8.26
N VAL A 63 -1.54 -17.14 8.99
CA VAL A 63 -0.16 -17.37 8.51
C VAL A 63 -0.15 -18.19 7.22
N ARG A 64 -0.92 -19.29 7.18
CA ARG A 64 -1.06 -20.14 6.01
C ARG A 64 -1.66 -19.37 4.83
N TYR A 65 -2.72 -18.61 5.07
CA TYR A 65 -3.33 -17.75 4.06
C TYR A 65 -2.33 -16.76 3.44
N ILE A 66 -1.53 -16.07 4.27
CA ILE A 66 -0.53 -15.12 3.76
C ILE A 66 0.52 -15.82 2.90
N LYS A 67 1.00 -17.00 3.33
CA LYS A 67 2.00 -17.79 2.60
C LYS A 67 1.48 -18.29 1.27
N GLU A 68 0.32 -18.95 1.28
CA GLU A 68 -0.22 -19.65 0.11
C GLU A 68 -0.83 -18.69 -0.90
N THR A 69 -1.55 -17.66 -0.45
CA THR A 69 -2.21 -16.71 -1.35
C THR A 69 -1.28 -15.56 -1.77
N GLY A 70 -0.38 -15.13 -0.87
CA GLY A 70 0.54 -14.02 -1.12
C GLY A 70 1.92 -14.44 -1.63
N PHE A 71 2.18 -15.74 -1.79
CA PHE A 71 3.50 -16.30 -2.10
C PHE A 71 4.59 -15.72 -1.20
N ALA A 72 4.30 -15.61 0.10
CA ALA A 72 5.12 -14.87 1.05
C ALA A 72 6.08 -15.77 1.82
N ILE A 73 7.27 -15.24 2.12
CA ILE A 73 8.28 -15.89 2.95
C ILE A 73 8.12 -15.54 4.44
N ASN A 74 8.66 -16.36 5.33
CA ASN A 74 8.48 -16.21 6.79
C ASN A 74 8.75 -14.80 7.32
N PRO A 75 9.87 -14.12 6.98
CA PRO A 75 10.13 -12.78 7.51
C PRO A 75 9.03 -11.75 7.16
N TYR A 76 8.46 -11.86 5.95
CA TYR A 76 7.34 -11.01 5.54
C TYR A 76 6.08 -11.34 6.34
N VAL A 77 5.78 -12.63 6.50
CA VAL A 77 4.59 -13.10 7.24
C VAL A 77 4.64 -12.64 8.68
N ASP A 78 5.78 -12.81 9.35
CA ASP A 78 5.97 -12.44 10.75
C ASP A 78 5.74 -10.94 10.97
N GLY A 79 6.25 -10.10 10.07
CA GLY A 79 6.02 -8.66 10.08
C GLY A 79 4.55 -8.29 9.93
N ARG A 80 3.81 -8.99 9.05
CA ARG A 80 2.37 -8.74 8.83
C ARG A 80 1.51 -9.19 10.00
N ILE A 81 1.81 -10.35 10.59
CA ILE A 81 1.11 -10.81 11.80
C ILE A 81 1.37 -9.86 12.96
N SER A 82 2.63 -9.43 13.16
CA SER A 82 2.97 -8.44 14.19
C SER A 82 2.21 -7.12 14.02
N GLN A 83 2.13 -6.60 12.79
CA GLN A 83 1.34 -5.40 12.49
C GLN A 83 -0.16 -5.61 12.76
N ALA A 84 -0.73 -6.72 12.31
CA ALA A 84 -2.16 -7.01 12.45
C ALA A 84 -2.58 -7.12 13.93
N LYS A 85 -1.74 -7.69 14.79
CA LYS A 85 -2.00 -7.84 16.23
C LYS A 85 -1.87 -6.53 17.01
N HIS A 86 -1.23 -5.52 16.45
CA HIS A 86 -1.00 -4.27 17.16
C HIS A 86 -2.26 -3.39 17.14
N ILE A 87 -2.77 -3.03 18.32
CA ILE A 87 -4.05 -2.32 18.51
C ILE A 87 -4.21 -1.03 17.68
N TYR A 88 -3.12 -0.30 17.46
CA TYR A 88 -3.13 0.93 16.66
C TYR A 88 -2.65 0.77 15.22
N ARG A 89 -2.09 -0.37 14.82
CA ARG A 89 -1.55 -0.54 13.45
C ARG A 89 -2.39 -1.50 12.64
N GLY A 90 -2.94 -2.52 13.28
CA GLY A 90 -3.86 -3.48 12.66
C GLY A 90 -5.02 -2.81 11.93
N PRO A 91 -5.78 -1.87 12.55
CA PRO A 91 -6.87 -1.17 11.85
C PRO A 91 -6.39 -0.33 10.66
N PHE A 92 -5.14 0.15 10.71
CA PHE A 92 -4.54 0.94 9.64
C PHE A 92 -4.06 0.10 8.46
N ASN A 93 -3.93 -1.23 8.57
CA ASN A 93 -3.43 -2.04 7.45
C ASN A 93 -4.27 -1.92 6.18
N ALA A 94 -5.58 -1.64 6.33
CA ALA A 94 -6.46 -1.37 5.20
C ALA A 94 -6.07 -0.11 4.40
N SER A 95 -5.36 0.85 5.01
CA SER A 95 -4.93 2.07 4.33
C SER A 95 -3.97 1.80 3.18
N TYR A 96 -3.10 0.79 3.29
CA TYR A 96 -2.19 0.45 2.20
C TYR A 96 -2.96 0.02 0.93
N TYR A 97 -4.00 -0.80 1.09
CA TYR A 97 -4.80 -1.24 -0.06
C TYR A 97 -5.66 -0.10 -0.62
N TYR A 98 -6.51 0.52 0.21
CA TYR A 98 -7.46 1.52 -0.28
C TYR A 98 -6.76 2.80 -0.75
N GLY A 99 -5.64 3.16 -0.13
CA GLY A 99 -4.79 4.27 -0.54
C GLY A 99 -4.23 4.10 -1.93
N ASN A 100 -3.58 2.95 -2.16
CA ASN A 100 -3.06 2.60 -3.47
C ASN A 100 -4.18 2.56 -4.54
N GLN A 101 -5.33 1.93 -4.25
CA GLN A 101 -6.45 1.90 -5.20
C GLN A 101 -6.95 3.30 -5.56
N ALA A 102 -7.08 4.20 -4.57
CA ALA A 102 -7.54 5.56 -4.80
C ALA A 102 -6.58 6.35 -5.71
N VAL A 103 -5.27 6.31 -5.42
CA VAL A 103 -4.25 7.02 -6.22
C VAL A 103 -4.12 6.38 -7.61
N ARG A 104 -4.10 5.05 -7.69
CA ARG A 104 -4.02 4.31 -8.96
C ARG A 104 -5.20 4.61 -9.87
N ALA A 105 -6.41 4.64 -9.34
CA ALA A 105 -7.61 4.96 -10.13
C ALA A 105 -7.50 6.35 -10.78
N LYS A 106 -6.94 7.34 -10.06
CA LYS A 106 -6.69 8.66 -10.63
C LYS A 106 -5.56 8.65 -11.65
N ARG A 107 -4.43 8.01 -11.35
CA ARG A 107 -3.30 7.88 -12.29
C ARG A 107 -3.73 7.27 -13.63
N LEU A 108 -4.52 6.19 -13.60
CA LEU A 108 -5.00 5.51 -14.81
C LEU A 108 -6.00 6.35 -15.61
N ALA A 109 -6.75 7.23 -14.95
CA ALA A 109 -7.65 8.17 -15.60
C ALA A 109 -6.93 9.42 -16.14
N THR A 110 -5.68 9.67 -15.74
CA THR A 110 -4.87 10.79 -16.20
C THR A 110 -4.16 10.42 -17.51
N PRO A 111 -4.33 11.20 -18.59
CA PRO A 111 -3.54 11.04 -19.81
C PRO A 111 -2.04 11.29 -19.54
N LYS A 112 -1.15 10.58 -20.23
CA LYS A 112 0.32 10.70 -20.01
C LYS A 112 0.81 12.14 -20.20
N GLU A 113 0.20 12.89 -21.11
CA GLU A 113 0.55 14.29 -21.40
C GLU A 113 0.29 15.22 -20.20
N LYS A 114 -0.58 14.80 -19.27
CA LYS A 114 -0.91 15.54 -18.05
C LYS A 114 -0.20 15.02 -16.81
N TYR A 115 0.77 14.10 -16.94
CA TYR A 115 1.46 13.54 -15.78
C TYR A 115 2.23 14.59 -14.98
N ALA A 116 2.83 15.58 -15.62
CA ALA A 116 3.48 16.69 -14.91
C ALA A 116 2.50 17.46 -14.01
N GLU A 117 1.30 17.76 -14.50
CA GLU A 117 0.23 18.40 -13.72
C GLU A 117 -0.27 17.48 -12.60
N PHE A 118 -0.42 16.18 -12.88
CA PHE A 118 -0.83 15.19 -11.89
C PHE A 118 0.18 15.03 -10.75
N ILE A 119 1.47 14.97 -11.06
CA ILE A 119 2.56 14.93 -10.07
C ILE A 119 2.55 16.22 -9.25
N THR A 120 2.42 17.38 -9.90
CA THR A 120 2.33 18.68 -9.20
C THR A 120 1.10 18.74 -8.30
N TYR A 121 -0.04 18.18 -8.71
CA TYR A 121 -1.24 18.11 -7.90
C TYR A 121 -1.07 17.18 -6.68
N LEU A 122 -0.39 16.04 -6.85
CA LEU A 122 -0.12 15.09 -5.79
C LEU A 122 0.87 15.64 -4.77
N TYR A 123 2.03 16.13 -5.21
CA TYR A 123 3.14 16.54 -4.35
C TYR A 123 3.12 18.03 -4.01
N GLY A 124 2.67 18.90 -4.90
CA GLY A 124 2.62 20.35 -4.67
C GLY A 124 1.59 20.79 -3.63
N ARG A 125 0.70 19.88 -3.20
CA ARG A 125 -0.23 20.10 -2.08
C ARG A 125 0.08 19.21 -0.86
N MET A 126 1.11 18.39 -0.94
CA MET A 126 1.76 17.82 0.24
C MET A 126 2.58 18.93 0.86
N HIS A 127 2.01 19.75 1.73
CA HIS A 127 2.92 20.59 2.50
C HIS A 127 3.74 19.67 3.43
N SER A 128 5.04 19.86 3.49
CA SER A 128 5.87 19.36 4.56
C SER A 128 5.97 20.45 5.63
N LEU A 129 6.27 20.08 6.86
CA LEU A 129 6.75 21.08 7.82
C LEU A 129 8.10 21.60 7.31
N GLU A 130 8.26 22.92 7.17
CA GLU A 130 9.59 23.50 7.01
C GLU A 130 10.41 23.22 8.27
N GLY A 131 11.59 22.60 8.12
CA GLY A 131 12.58 22.48 9.19
C GLY A 131 12.62 21.18 10.01
N PHE A 132 12.40 20.02 9.38
CA PHE A 132 12.90 18.73 9.88
C PHE A 132 14.03 18.21 8.98
#